data_AF-A0A0K8UFE8-F1
#
_entry.id   AF-A0A0K8UFE8-F1
#
_cell.length_a   1.000
_cell.length_b   1.000
_cell.length_c   1.000
_cell.angle_alpha   90.00
_cell.angle_beta   90.00
_cell.angle_gamma   90.00
#
_symmetry.space_group_name_H-M   'P 1'
#
loop_
_entity.id
_entity.type
_entity.pdbx_description
1 polymer ?
#
loop_
_entity_poly.entity_id
_entity_poly.type
_entity_poly.pdbx_seq_one_letter_code
_entity_poly.pdbx_strand_id
1 'polypeptide(L)'
;MPLYWNKLCNVTQNMMLAGVGAAERLVYILPLYILAAEHRNGKHLCELDVVVPTIIKMLDYCGQEKAKGKAEAALRLLVELVSKVLLANNAHLTQLDTSRLMKKALSVQQRDIYAQFVLLVGAHTQFELLVLPSVVANFEDKFDEPACELLARVVLHKRSLAGHAFALESWQPYILHIKQQNTLENLKEKIKTLAFNENVLEEESNVLREQVLLLILVPHIAGLEKEALEPKLNTILNHILDSLNANNNLAQKLTLYSLVLETHINLKFKCVPSFVQRSIETLLPHATTNLQALGALDQLLSATPKFTEEDIQRISELLVPLLSSHAHDVRLLAAHCLQTLHRQTKLAHPYKIFYAAECIVPNVHNYREQLLQLQQLETAGELYRAIDKQEPQRDIYKRHILRFLLGMLYHNFKFVWEPVLKLIESYAQAMSVADFWAIYHQLLQQTADSIDYTVTAAQDTTAAAVENVPCWRSAILNELLPAVQLPKQTQQQLLNYRNLLWLRLPQFGQMAQQKNRDLVGLFLQFVNEEYRARLERRELTWDLTQLAAGQAQAQLAEAETLDSDAEDDDDDKQTERSRKTGRRGKQRKEQQGFIAKS
;
A
#
# COMPACT_ATOMS: atom_id res chain seq x y z
N MET A 1 -38.00 -14.98 11.14
CA MET A 1 -37.34 -13.66 10.98
C MET A 1 -38.27 -12.47 10.69
N PRO A 2 -39.47 -12.57 10.06
CA PRO A 2 -40.32 -11.39 9.77
C PRO A 2 -40.93 -10.68 11.01
N LEU A 3 -40.67 -11.20 12.21
CA LEU A 3 -41.08 -10.52 13.45
C LEU A 3 -40.01 -9.55 13.96
N TYR A 4 -38.75 -9.68 13.54
CA TYR A 4 -37.66 -8.88 14.11
C TYR A 4 -37.77 -7.41 13.72
N TRP A 5 -37.75 -7.11 12.41
CA TRP A 5 -37.79 -5.74 11.89
C TRP A 5 -39.11 -5.07 12.21
N ASN A 6 -40.24 -5.72 11.97
CA ASN A 6 -41.55 -5.25 12.41
C ASN A 6 -41.61 -4.89 13.90
N LYS A 7 -41.13 -5.76 14.82
CA LYS A 7 -41.14 -5.44 16.25
C LYS A 7 -40.18 -4.31 16.59
N LEU A 8 -38.97 -4.33 16.04
CA LEU A 8 -37.96 -3.32 16.31
C LEU A 8 -38.43 -1.94 15.83
N CYS A 9 -39.00 -1.86 14.62
CA CYS A 9 -39.58 -0.64 14.07
C CYS A 9 -40.79 -0.16 14.89
N ASN A 10 -41.68 -1.06 15.31
CA ASN A 10 -42.80 -0.69 16.17
C ASN A 10 -42.35 -0.14 17.53
N VAL A 11 -41.36 -0.77 18.18
CA VAL A 11 -40.77 -0.27 19.43
C VAL A 11 -40.19 1.13 19.22
N THR A 12 -39.40 1.31 18.17
CA THR A 12 -38.82 2.61 17.81
C THR A 12 -39.87 3.68 17.55
N GLN A 13 -40.94 3.38 16.81
CA GLN A 13 -42.02 4.32 16.53
C GLN A 13 -42.75 4.74 17.80
N ASN A 14 -43.08 3.78 18.67
CA ASN A 14 -43.71 4.07 19.97
C ASN A 14 -42.82 4.93 20.87
N MET A 15 -41.51 4.72 20.83
CA MET A 15 -40.55 5.52 21.60
C MET A 15 -40.45 6.97 21.12
N MET A 16 -40.58 7.21 19.81
CA MET A 16 -40.66 8.56 19.24
C MET A 16 -41.99 9.25 19.60
N LEU A 17 -43.11 8.51 19.59
CA LEU A 17 -44.43 9.04 19.98
C LEU A 17 -44.50 9.48 21.45
N ALA A 18 -43.71 8.86 22.33
CA ALA A 18 -43.62 9.25 23.75
C ALA A 18 -42.94 10.63 23.97
N GLY A 19 -42.35 11.23 22.94
CA GLY A 19 -41.83 12.59 22.94
C GLY A 19 -40.53 12.76 23.75
N VAL A 20 -40.64 13.02 25.05
CA VAL A 20 -39.48 13.48 25.85
C VAL A 20 -38.41 12.38 25.98
N GLY A 21 -37.17 12.72 25.62
CA GLY A 21 -36.00 11.84 25.71
C GLY A 21 -35.93 10.74 24.63
N ALA A 22 -36.76 10.81 23.58
CA ALA A 22 -36.77 9.80 22.53
C ALA A 22 -35.41 9.68 21.82
N ALA A 23 -34.79 10.80 21.45
CA ALA A 23 -33.47 10.81 20.81
C ALA A 23 -32.38 10.18 21.69
N GLU A 24 -32.44 10.40 23.01
CA GLU A 24 -31.51 9.76 23.95
C GLU A 24 -31.65 8.24 23.99
N ARG A 25 -32.87 7.75 23.86
CA ARG A 25 -33.16 6.31 23.86
C ARG A 25 -32.79 5.65 22.53
N LEU A 26 -32.87 6.39 21.41
CA LEU A 26 -32.47 5.90 20.10
C LEU A 26 -31.00 5.48 20.06
N VAL A 27 -30.11 6.18 20.80
CA VAL A 27 -28.69 5.83 20.89
C VAL A 27 -28.46 4.38 21.34
N TYR A 28 -29.35 3.81 22.16
CA TYR A 28 -29.22 2.43 22.63
C TYR A 28 -29.82 1.40 21.67
N ILE A 29 -30.75 1.82 20.80
CA ILE A 29 -31.44 0.91 19.87
C ILE A 29 -30.78 0.89 18.49
N LEU A 30 -30.26 2.02 18.01
CA LEU A 30 -29.62 2.12 16.69
C LEU A 30 -28.45 1.14 16.50
N PRO A 31 -27.62 0.82 17.51
CA PRO A 31 -26.60 -0.22 17.37
C PRO A 31 -27.18 -1.59 16.99
N LEU A 32 -28.39 -1.92 17.47
CA LEU A 32 -29.08 -3.17 17.10
C LEU A 32 -29.54 -3.15 15.63
N TYR A 33 -29.97 -1.98 15.13
CA TYR A 33 -30.27 -1.80 13.71
C TYR A 33 -29.01 -1.97 12.85
N ILE A 34 -27.91 -1.32 13.25
CA ILE A 34 -26.64 -1.34 12.51
C ILE A 34 -26.11 -2.77 12.43
N LEU A 35 -26.02 -3.47 13.57
CA LEU A 35 -25.55 -4.85 13.63
C LEU A 35 -26.39 -5.78 12.76
N ALA A 36 -27.73 -5.62 12.80
CA ALA A 36 -28.63 -6.44 11.99
C ALA A 36 -28.55 -6.13 10.48
N ALA A 37 -28.37 -4.85 10.11
CA ALA A 37 -28.21 -4.43 8.72
C ALA A 37 -26.86 -4.86 8.12
N GLU A 38 -25.79 -4.86 8.93
CA GLU A 38 -24.44 -5.24 8.50
C GLU A 38 -24.26 -6.76 8.41
N HIS A 39 -24.97 -7.52 9.24
CA HIS A 39 -24.80 -8.98 9.32
C HIS A 39 -24.96 -9.67 7.96
N ARG A 40 -23.90 -10.38 7.53
CA ARG A 40 -23.80 -11.05 6.23
C ARG A 40 -24.17 -10.11 5.07
N ASN A 41 -23.67 -8.87 5.13
CA ASN A 41 -23.85 -7.84 4.10
C ASN A 41 -25.33 -7.60 3.76
N GLY A 42 -26.15 -7.47 4.79
CA GLY A 42 -27.60 -7.21 4.67
C GLY A 42 -28.46 -8.40 4.28
N LYS A 43 -27.96 -9.64 4.34
CA LYS A 43 -28.74 -10.85 4.00
C LYS A 43 -30.05 -11.00 4.78
N HIS A 44 -30.12 -10.39 5.97
CA HIS A 44 -31.31 -10.42 6.83
C HIS A 44 -32.04 -9.09 6.90
N LEU A 45 -31.68 -8.12 6.06
CA LEU A 45 -32.41 -6.86 5.93
C LEU A 45 -33.68 -7.13 5.10
N CYS A 46 -34.77 -7.45 5.79
CA CYS A 46 -36.08 -7.75 5.22
C CYS A 46 -37.08 -6.65 5.60
N GLU A 47 -38.29 -6.65 5.02
CA GLU A 47 -39.37 -5.71 5.38
C GLU A 47 -38.96 -4.24 5.16
N LEU A 48 -38.30 -3.99 4.04
CA LEU A 48 -37.80 -2.65 3.67
C LEU A 48 -38.93 -1.61 3.59
N ASP A 49 -40.14 -2.05 3.29
CA ASP A 49 -41.37 -1.25 3.31
C ASP A 49 -41.70 -0.67 4.70
N VAL A 50 -41.23 -1.31 5.79
CA VAL A 50 -41.39 -0.80 7.16
C VAL A 50 -40.09 -0.17 7.67
N VAL A 51 -38.95 -0.79 7.37
CA VAL A 51 -37.63 -0.34 7.83
C VAL A 51 -37.28 1.03 7.27
N VAL A 52 -37.38 1.23 5.95
CA VAL A 52 -36.99 2.48 5.29
C VAL A 52 -37.83 3.67 5.79
N PRO A 53 -39.18 3.61 5.85
CA PRO A 53 -39.96 4.70 6.42
C PRO A 53 -39.65 4.97 7.88
N THR A 54 -39.34 3.93 8.68
CA THR A 54 -38.97 4.11 10.08
C THR A 54 -37.64 4.85 10.22
N ILE A 55 -36.63 4.50 9.41
CA ILE A 55 -35.35 5.22 9.37
C ILE A 55 -35.54 6.69 8.96
N ILE A 56 -36.35 6.95 7.92
CA ILE A 56 -36.63 8.32 7.48
C ILE A 56 -37.31 9.13 8.60
N LYS A 57 -38.30 8.55 9.29
CA LYS A 57 -38.96 9.18 10.44
C LYS A 57 -37.99 9.47 11.59
N MET A 58 -37.05 8.56 11.86
CA MET A 58 -36.01 8.80 12.88
C MET A 58 -35.08 9.95 12.48
N LEU A 59 -34.67 10.03 11.21
CA LEU A 59 -33.88 11.16 10.70
C LEU A 59 -34.64 12.48 10.79
N ASP A 60 -35.92 12.49 10.43
CA ASP A 60 -36.81 13.65 10.59
C ASP A 60 -36.89 14.11 12.04
N TYR A 61 -37.15 13.17 12.94
CA TYR A 61 -37.30 13.43 14.38
C TYR A 61 -36.01 14.05 14.95
N CYS A 62 -34.87 13.36 14.78
CA CYS A 62 -33.60 13.82 15.33
C CYS A 62 -33.08 15.09 14.65
N GLY A 63 -33.44 15.34 13.38
CA GLY A 63 -33.05 16.55 12.66
C GLY A 63 -33.82 17.80 13.06
N GLN A 64 -35.00 17.67 13.67
CA GLN A 64 -35.84 18.79 14.13
C GLN A 64 -35.54 19.24 15.56
N GLU A 65 -34.97 18.38 16.40
CA GLU A 65 -34.58 18.76 17.77
C GLU A 65 -33.40 19.76 17.72
N LYS A 66 -33.59 20.94 18.31
CA LYS A 66 -32.51 21.93 18.45
C LYS A 66 -31.37 21.31 19.26
N ALA A 67 -30.28 21.02 18.55
CA ALA A 67 -29.11 20.27 19.02
C ALA A 67 -28.66 20.64 20.44
N LYS A 68 -28.84 19.73 21.40
CA LYS A 68 -28.00 19.57 22.60
C LYS A 68 -27.89 18.09 22.98
N GLY A 69 -26.67 17.56 23.08
CA GLY A 69 -26.39 16.25 23.68
C GLY A 69 -26.67 15.04 22.77
N LYS A 70 -27.34 14.01 23.30
CA LYS A 70 -27.48 12.67 22.69
C LYS A 70 -28.25 12.62 21.36
N ALA A 71 -28.96 13.67 20.96
CA ALA A 71 -29.60 13.74 19.64
C ALA A 71 -28.57 13.74 18.50
N GLU A 72 -27.42 14.37 18.69
CA GLU A 72 -26.31 14.36 17.72
C GLU A 72 -25.68 12.95 17.61
N ALA A 73 -25.50 12.27 18.74
CA ALA A 73 -25.04 10.88 18.77
C ALA A 73 -26.02 9.94 18.05
N ALA A 74 -27.34 10.14 18.23
CA ALA A 74 -28.35 9.39 17.51
C ALA A 74 -28.30 9.68 15.99
N LEU A 75 -28.09 10.94 15.58
CA LEU A 75 -27.92 11.30 14.16
C LEU A 75 -26.69 10.63 13.52
N ARG A 76 -25.55 10.58 14.23
CA ARG A 76 -24.35 9.87 13.74
C ARG A 76 -24.62 8.40 13.50
N LEU A 77 -25.24 7.73 14.47
CA LEU A 77 -25.63 6.32 14.34
C LEU A 77 -26.68 6.11 13.25
N LEU A 78 -27.61 7.05 13.05
CA LEU A 78 -28.58 6.99 11.96
C LEU A 78 -27.92 7.10 10.58
N VAL A 79 -26.99 8.03 10.42
CA VAL A 79 -26.21 8.18 9.17
C VAL A 79 -25.37 6.93 8.89
N GLU A 80 -24.76 6.35 9.93
CA GLU A 80 -24.06 5.07 9.82
C GLU A 80 -25.01 3.95 9.39
N LEU A 81 -26.16 3.80 10.05
CA LEU A 81 -27.19 2.82 9.67
C LEU A 81 -27.62 2.99 8.21
N VAL A 82 -27.91 4.23 7.79
CA VAL A 82 -28.30 4.51 6.40
C VAL A 82 -27.20 4.09 5.44
N SER A 83 -25.93 4.37 5.76
CA SER A 83 -24.80 3.95 4.92
C SER A 83 -24.70 2.43 4.79
N LYS A 84 -24.88 1.69 5.90
CA LYS A 84 -24.87 0.21 5.89
C LYS A 84 -26.03 -0.36 5.09
N VAL A 85 -27.22 0.22 5.22
CA VAL A 85 -28.41 -0.16 4.43
C VAL A 85 -28.19 0.10 2.94
N LEU A 86 -27.60 1.23 2.56
CA LEU A 86 -27.34 1.58 1.16
C LEU A 86 -26.24 0.72 0.53
N LEU A 87 -25.22 0.32 1.31
CA LEU A 87 -24.10 -0.50 0.82
C LEU A 87 -24.33 -2.00 0.93
N ALA A 88 -25.47 -2.43 1.47
CA ALA A 88 -25.80 -3.83 1.63
C ALA A 88 -26.09 -4.50 0.28
N ASN A 89 -25.15 -5.32 -0.21
CA ASN A 89 -25.28 -5.98 -1.52
C ASN A 89 -26.46 -6.98 -1.59
N ASN A 90 -26.87 -7.55 -0.45
CA ASN A 90 -27.96 -8.52 -0.39
C ASN A 90 -29.32 -7.87 -0.09
N ALA A 91 -29.38 -6.55 0.08
CA ALA A 91 -30.63 -5.83 0.30
C ALA A 91 -31.22 -5.36 -1.05
N HIS A 92 -32.46 -5.76 -1.33
CA HIS A 92 -33.15 -5.34 -2.55
C HIS A 92 -33.86 -3.98 -2.34
N LEU A 93 -33.09 -2.91 -2.14
CA LEU A 93 -33.65 -1.56 -2.11
C LEU A 93 -34.19 -1.16 -3.48
N THR A 94 -35.37 -0.55 -3.49
CA THR A 94 -35.90 0.09 -4.69
C THR A 94 -35.14 1.38 -4.98
N GLN A 95 -35.08 1.80 -6.24
CA GLN A 95 -34.46 3.08 -6.62
C GLN A 95 -35.11 4.28 -5.89
N LEU A 96 -36.42 4.20 -5.63
CA LEU A 96 -37.16 5.21 -4.88
C LEU A 96 -36.69 5.29 -3.43
N ASP A 97 -36.53 4.16 -2.76
CA ASP A 97 -36.07 4.11 -1.36
C ASP A 97 -34.62 4.55 -1.22
N THR A 98 -33.74 4.13 -2.14
CA THR A 98 -32.34 4.61 -2.21
C THR A 98 -32.29 6.13 -2.32
N SER A 99 -33.05 6.72 -3.25
CA SER A 99 -33.12 8.16 -3.44
C SER A 99 -33.65 8.89 -2.20
N ARG A 100 -34.70 8.37 -1.56
CA ARG A 100 -35.27 8.95 -0.34
C ARG A 100 -34.29 8.93 0.83
N LEU A 101 -33.63 7.80 1.07
CA LEU A 101 -32.63 7.66 2.14
C LEU A 101 -31.45 8.60 1.91
N MET A 102 -30.88 8.62 0.71
CA MET A 102 -29.78 9.52 0.37
C MET A 102 -30.16 10.98 0.54
N LYS A 103 -31.28 11.41 -0.07
CA LYS A 103 -31.76 12.80 0.05
C LYS A 103 -31.98 13.20 1.50
N LYS A 104 -32.46 12.27 2.33
CA LYS A 104 -32.71 12.55 3.75
C LYS A 104 -31.42 12.66 4.55
N ALA A 105 -30.48 11.73 4.38
CA ALA A 105 -29.18 11.80 5.03
C ALA A 105 -28.37 13.05 4.61
N LEU A 106 -28.43 13.44 3.33
CA LEU A 106 -27.80 14.67 2.83
C LEU A 106 -28.45 15.97 3.33
N SER A 107 -29.64 15.90 3.94
CA SER A 107 -30.32 17.07 4.52
C SER A 107 -29.91 17.38 5.96
N VAL A 108 -29.03 16.55 6.55
CA VAL A 108 -28.48 16.75 7.90
C VAL A 108 -27.65 18.04 7.94
N GLN A 109 -27.93 18.89 8.93
CA GLN A 109 -27.35 20.24 9.02
C GLN A 109 -25.98 20.25 9.71
N GLN A 110 -25.73 19.28 10.59
CA GLN A 110 -24.45 19.09 11.28
C GLN A 110 -23.38 18.69 10.27
N ARG A 111 -22.40 19.56 10.05
CA ARG A 111 -21.42 19.44 8.96
C ARG A 111 -20.52 18.22 9.09
N ASP A 112 -20.13 17.88 10.31
CA ASP A 112 -19.34 16.69 10.64
C ASP A 112 -20.10 15.40 10.33
N ILE A 113 -21.39 15.33 10.70
CA ILE A 113 -22.25 14.17 10.43
C ILE A 113 -22.54 14.06 8.92
N TYR A 114 -22.80 15.19 8.26
CA TYR A 114 -22.95 15.25 6.81
C TYR A 114 -21.70 14.74 6.09
N ALA A 115 -20.52 15.22 6.47
CA ALA A 115 -19.24 14.77 5.93
C ALA A 115 -19.02 13.27 6.17
N GLN A 116 -19.29 12.79 7.39
CA GLN A 116 -19.22 11.37 7.72
C GLN A 116 -20.11 10.53 6.80
N PHE A 117 -21.36 10.93 6.57
CA PHE A 117 -22.26 10.24 5.66
C PHE A 117 -21.67 10.13 4.25
N VAL A 118 -21.24 11.27 3.69
CA VAL A 118 -20.68 11.36 2.34
C VAL A 118 -19.50 10.40 2.16
N LEU A 119 -18.58 10.37 3.14
CA LEU A 119 -17.41 9.49 3.09
C LEU A 119 -17.81 8.01 3.22
N LEU A 120 -18.74 7.68 4.11
CA LEU A 120 -19.22 6.31 4.29
C LEU A 120 -19.85 5.75 3.02
N VAL A 121 -20.59 6.55 2.24
CA VAL A 121 -21.25 6.10 1.00
C VAL A 121 -20.40 6.30 -0.26
N GLY A 122 -19.11 6.64 -0.12
CA GLY A 122 -18.22 6.96 -1.24
C GLY A 122 -18.12 5.88 -2.33
N ALA A 123 -18.26 4.60 -1.94
CA ALA A 123 -18.22 3.44 -2.84
C ALA A 123 -19.57 3.10 -3.49
N HIS A 124 -20.66 3.78 -3.13
CA HIS A 124 -21.99 3.48 -3.68
C HIS A 124 -22.07 3.81 -5.18
N THR A 125 -22.70 2.94 -5.97
CA THR A 125 -22.76 3.05 -7.45
C THR A 125 -23.42 4.34 -7.94
N GLN A 126 -24.41 4.86 -7.20
CA GLN A 126 -25.12 6.11 -7.51
C GLN A 126 -24.50 7.36 -6.87
N PHE A 127 -23.29 7.29 -6.32
CA PHE A 127 -22.64 8.43 -5.65
C PHE A 127 -22.59 9.67 -6.55
N GLU A 128 -22.16 9.50 -7.80
CA GLU A 128 -22.01 10.60 -8.77
C GLU A 128 -23.33 11.30 -9.08
N LEU A 129 -24.43 10.53 -9.11
CA LEU A 129 -25.74 11.04 -9.49
C LEU A 129 -26.48 11.67 -8.30
N LEU A 130 -26.37 11.09 -7.11
CA LEU A 130 -27.23 11.42 -5.97
C LEU A 130 -26.50 12.16 -4.84
N VAL A 131 -25.19 11.94 -4.68
CA VAL A 131 -24.41 12.49 -3.55
C VAL A 131 -23.53 13.65 -4.01
N LEU A 132 -22.73 13.47 -5.06
CA LEU A 132 -21.79 14.48 -5.54
C LEU A 132 -22.45 15.86 -5.79
N PRO A 133 -23.65 15.98 -6.38
CA PRO A 133 -24.28 17.29 -6.59
C PRO A 133 -24.56 18.04 -5.29
N SER A 134 -24.86 17.32 -4.20
CA SER A 134 -25.04 17.90 -2.86
C SER A 134 -23.71 18.35 -2.27
N VAL A 135 -22.65 17.56 -2.44
CA VAL A 135 -21.31 17.90 -1.96
C VAL A 135 -20.76 19.14 -2.66
N VAL A 136 -20.93 19.22 -3.98
CA VAL A 136 -20.54 20.42 -4.76
C VAL A 136 -21.36 21.63 -4.31
N ALA A 137 -22.69 21.50 -4.16
CA ALA A 137 -23.51 22.60 -3.65
C ALA A 137 -23.07 23.05 -2.24
N ASN A 138 -22.73 22.11 -1.35
CA ASN A 138 -22.21 22.42 -0.02
C ASN A 138 -20.89 23.22 -0.09
N PHE A 139 -19.99 22.81 -0.99
CA PHE A 139 -18.74 23.53 -1.27
C PHE A 139 -18.99 24.94 -1.78
N GLU A 140 -19.91 25.12 -2.72
CA GLU A 140 -20.24 26.43 -3.29
C GLU A 140 -20.92 27.35 -2.27
N ASP A 141 -21.85 26.82 -1.48
CA ASP A 141 -22.62 27.61 -0.51
C ASP A 141 -21.80 28.05 0.70
N LYS A 142 -20.80 27.26 1.12
CA LYS A 142 -19.99 27.53 2.31
C LYS A 142 -18.63 28.12 1.99
N PHE A 143 -17.96 27.61 0.96
CA PHE A 143 -16.64 28.04 0.48
C PHE A 143 -15.61 28.30 1.60
N ASP A 144 -15.54 27.41 2.59
CA ASP A 144 -14.65 27.48 3.75
C ASP A 144 -13.83 26.19 3.91
N GLU A 145 -12.89 26.19 4.87
CA GLU A 145 -11.94 25.10 5.06
C GLU A 145 -12.59 23.70 5.17
N PRO A 146 -13.63 23.46 5.99
CA PRO A 146 -14.21 22.11 6.12
C PRO A 146 -14.95 21.65 4.86
N ALA A 147 -15.48 22.58 4.05
CA ALA A 147 -16.11 22.23 2.78
C ALA A 147 -15.05 21.86 1.72
N CYS A 148 -13.94 22.60 1.67
CA CYS A 148 -12.77 22.25 0.85
C CYS A 148 -12.20 20.88 1.27
N GLU A 149 -12.10 20.63 2.57
CA GLU A 149 -11.59 19.38 3.12
C GLU A 149 -12.46 18.18 2.72
N LEU A 150 -13.78 18.27 2.90
CA LEU A 150 -14.69 17.20 2.50
C LEU A 150 -14.57 16.90 1.01
N LEU A 151 -14.53 17.94 0.17
CA LEU A 151 -14.39 17.76 -1.26
C LEU A 151 -13.04 17.13 -1.62
N ALA A 152 -11.95 17.52 -0.94
CA ALA A 152 -10.62 16.94 -1.15
C ALA A 152 -10.57 15.46 -0.73
N ARG A 153 -11.19 15.09 0.39
CA ARG A 153 -11.34 13.67 0.82
C ARG A 153 -12.11 12.87 -0.23
N VAL A 154 -13.21 13.40 -0.77
CA VAL A 154 -13.98 12.75 -1.85
C VAL A 154 -13.13 12.59 -3.11
N VAL A 155 -12.42 13.65 -3.53
CA VAL A 155 -11.53 13.61 -4.69
C VAL A 155 -10.44 12.56 -4.51
N LEU A 156 -9.74 12.55 -3.38
CA LEU A 156 -8.65 11.60 -3.13
C LEU A 156 -9.13 10.15 -2.99
N HIS A 157 -10.33 9.93 -2.46
CA HIS A 157 -10.96 8.61 -2.45
C HIS A 157 -11.31 8.13 -3.87
N LYS A 158 -11.74 9.04 -4.76
CA LYS A 158 -12.11 8.72 -6.14
C LYS A 158 -10.93 8.71 -7.10
N ARG A 159 -9.87 9.43 -6.77
CA ARG A 159 -8.65 9.65 -7.54
C ARG A 159 -7.49 9.92 -6.58
N SER A 160 -6.88 8.85 -6.11
CA SER A 160 -5.71 8.94 -5.22
C SER A 160 -4.52 9.58 -5.94
N LEU A 161 -3.66 10.23 -5.18
CA LEU A 161 -2.35 10.66 -5.68
C LEU A 161 -1.49 9.42 -5.90
N ALA A 162 -0.77 9.39 -7.02
CA ALA A 162 0.10 8.29 -7.36
C ALA A 162 1.49 8.45 -6.75
N GLY A 163 2.04 9.67 -6.70
CA GLY A 163 3.40 9.95 -6.23
C GLY A 163 4.51 9.29 -7.06
N HIS A 164 4.18 8.70 -8.21
CA HIS A 164 5.09 7.98 -9.12
C HIS A 164 4.54 8.00 -10.56
N ALA A 165 5.29 7.48 -11.53
CA ALA A 165 4.93 7.60 -12.94
C ALA A 165 3.93 6.55 -13.45
N PHE A 166 3.70 5.44 -12.75
CA PHE A 166 2.95 4.28 -13.28
C PHE A 166 1.56 4.62 -13.81
N ALA A 167 0.87 5.57 -13.19
CA ALA A 167 -0.49 5.94 -13.54
C ALA A 167 -0.57 7.17 -14.46
N LEU A 168 0.54 7.86 -14.77
CA LEU A 168 0.52 9.16 -15.44
C LEU A 168 -0.20 9.14 -16.79
N GLU A 169 0.01 8.09 -17.59
CA GLU A 169 -0.62 7.97 -18.92
C GLU A 169 -2.12 7.71 -18.84
N SER A 170 -2.55 6.96 -17.82
CA SER A 170 -3.95 6.59 -17.57
C SER A 170 -4.72 7.58 -16.69
N TRP A 171 -4.01 8.54 -16.09
CA TRP A 171 -4.60 9.45 -15.11
C TRP A 171 -5.60 10.38 -15.78
N GLN A 172 -6.76 10.51 -15.15
CA GLN A 172 -7.79 11.44 -15.57
C GLN A 172 -8.37 12.17 -14.36
N PRO A 173 -8.67 13.48 -14.50
CA PRO A 173 -9.28 14.23 -13.42
C PRO A 173 -10.70 13.68 -13.15
N TYR A 174 -11.01 13.48 -11.87
CA TYR A 174 -12.38 13.34 -11.41
C TYR A 174 -13.09 14.70 -11.52
N ILE A 175 -13.82 14.93 -12.62
CA ILE A 175 -14.32 16.26 -12.98
C ILE A 175 -15.39 16.77 -12.00
N LEU A 176 -15.14 17.95 -11.43
CA LEU A 176 -16.05 18.69 -10.57
C LEU A 176 -16.65 19.87 -11.35
N HIS A 177 -17.97 19.86 -11.49
CA HIS A 177 -18.72 20.92 -12.16
C HIS A 177 -19.21 21.96 -11.17
N ILE A 178 -18.44 23.05 -11.02
CA ILE A 178 -18.85 24.23 -10.26
C ILE A 178 -19.91 24.99 -11.06
N LYS A 179 -21.05 25.25 -10.44
CA LYS A 179 -22.24 25.88 -11.06
C LYS A 179 -22.26 27.40 -10.86
N GLN A 180 -21.73 27.89 -9.74
CA GLN A 180 -21.72 29.29 -9.34
C GLN A 180 -20.47 29.98 -9.89
N GLN A 181 -20.67 31.00 -10.74
CA GLN A 181 -19.57 31.77 -11.30
C GLN A 181 -18.74 32.48 -10.22
N ASN A 182 -19.38 32.96 -9.15
CA ASN A 182 -18.69 33.61 -8.02
C ASN A 182 -17.66 32.68 -7.36
N THR A 183 -18.00 31.39 -7.22
CA THR A 183 -17.08 30.39 -6.67
C THR A 183 -15.86 30.18 -7.57
N LEU A 184 -16.05 30.16 -8.89
CA LEU A 184 -14.94 30.11 -9.85
C LEU A 184 -14.05 31.35 -9.75
N GLU A 185 -14.62 32.56 -9.64
CA GLU A 185 -13.83 33.78 -9.47
C GLU A 185 -13.06 33.78 -8.13
N ASN A 186 -13.69 33.34 -7.03
CA ASN A 186 -13.01 33.21 -5.74
C ASN A 186 -11.85 32.21 -5.79
N LEU A 187 -12.02 31.10 -6.51
CA LEU A 187 -10.94 30.12 -6.74
C LEU A 187 -9.79 30.74 -7.53
N LYS A 188 -10.07 31.51 -8.58
CA LYS A 188 -9.05 32.25 -9.33
C LYS A 188 -8.28 33.21 -8.43
N GLU A 189 -8.95 33.94 -7.53
CA GLU A 189 -8.28 34.81 -6.57
C GLU A 189 -7.42 34.01 -5.57
N LYS A 190 -7.90 32.88 -5.04
CA LYS A 190 -7.08 32.01 -4.18
C LYS A 190 -5.86 31.42 -4.91
N ILE A 191 -5.95 31.16 -6.21
CA ILE A 191 -4.80 30.71 -7.02
C ILE A 191 -3.74 31.80 -7.15
N LYS A 192 -4.15 33.08 -7.28
CA LYS A 192 -3.21 34.21 -7.36
C LYS A 192 -2.39 34.36 -6.08
N THR A 193 -2.98 34.03 -4.93
CA THR A 193 -2.32 34.12 -3.60
C THR A 193 -1.50 32.89 -3.23
N LEU A 194 -1.52 31.83 -4.04
CA LEU A 194 -0.75 30.61 -3.80
C LEU A 194 0.76 30.93 -3.71
N ALA A 195 1.35 30.60 -2.56
CA ALA A 195 2.78 30.79 -2.28
C ALA A 195 3.20 29.98 -1.03
N PHE A 196 4.25 29.18 -1.16
CA PHE A 196 4.90 28.49 -0.02
C PHE A 196 6.26 29.12 0.23
N ASN A 197 6.33 29.99 1.25
CA ASN A 197 7.59 30.55 1.73
C ASN A 197 8.14 29.67 2.86
N GLU A 198 9.44 29.74 3.15
CA GLU A 198 10.09 28.90 4.18
C GLU A 198 9.37 28.96 5.54
N ASN A 199 9.02 30.16 6.02
CA ASN A 199 8.29 30.35 7.27
C ASN A 199 6.91 29.65 7.29
N VAL A 200 6.23 29.57 6.14
CA VAL A 200 4.89 28.97 6.03
C VAL A 200 4.95 27.45 6.19
N LEU A 201 6.03 26.83 5.70
CA LEU A 201 6.28 25.39 5.84
C LEU A 201 6.60 25.00 7.28
N GLU A 202 7.30 25.87 8.02
CA GLU A 202 7.70 25.61 9.41
C GLU A 202 6.59 25.85 10.43
N GLU A 203 5.71 26.83 10.20
CA GLU A 203 4.66 27.19 11.15
C GLU A 203 3.38 26.34 11.00
N GLU A 204 3.13 25.78 9.81
CA GLU A 204 1.89 25.06 9.45
C GLU A 204 0.61 25.81 9.82
N SER A 205 0.46 27.00 9.25
CA SER A 205 -0.73 27.83 9.45
C SER A 205 -1.98 27.24 8.76
N ASN A 206 -3.18 27.70 9.16
CA ASN A 206 -4.42 27.38 8.44
C ASN A 206 -4.35 27.79 6.96
N VAL A 207 -3.57 28.83 6.63
CA VAL A 207 -3.34 29.27 5.25
C VAL A 207 -2.63 28.19 4.44
N LEU A 208 -1.61 27.52 5.01
CA LEU A 208 -0.95 26.40 4.34
C LEU A 208 -1.94 25.27 4.06
N ARG A 209 -2.76 24.90 5.05
CA ARG A 209 -3.79 23.86 4.89
C ARG A 209 -4.75 24.19 3.77
N GLU A 210 -5.29 25.42 3.73
CA GLU A 210 -6.18 25.85 2.65
C GLU A 210 -5.51 25.77 1.27
N GLN A 211 -4.26 26.19 1.16
CA GLN A 211 -3.52 26.14 -0.10
C GLN A 211 -3.21 24.70 -0.55
N VAL A 212 -2.92 23.79 0.38
CA VAL A 212 -2.73 22.36 0.10
C VAL A 212 -4.03 21.72 -0.38
N LEU A 213 -5.15 22.01 0.29
CA LEU A 213 -6.48 21.57 -0.15
C LEU A 213 -6.81 22.11 -1.55
N LEU A 214 -6.48 23.37 -1.84
CA LEU A 214 -6.66 23.96 -3.16
C LEU A 214 -5.86 23.20 -4.23
N LEU A 215 -4.59 22.87 -3.97
CA LEU A 215 -3.77 22.10 -4.92
C LEU A 215 -4.35 20.71 -5.21
N ILE A 216 -4.91 20.03 -4.21
CA ILE A 216 -5.61 18.75 -4.41
C ILE A 216 -6.83 18.92 -5.31
N LEU A 217 -7.58 20.02 -5.17
CA LEU A 217 -8.84 20.23 -5.89
C LEU A 217 -8.67 20.77 -7.32
N VAL A 218 -7.71 21.67 -7.56
CA VAL A 218 -7.61 22.42 -8.83
C VAL A 218 -7.54 21.54 -10.08
N PRO A 219 -6.80 20.40 -10.11
CA PRO A 219 -6.80 19.52 -11.29
C PRO A 219 -8.19 19.03 -11.70
N HIS A 220 -9.08 18.91 -10.72
CA HIS A 220 -10.41 18.32 -10.83
C HIS A 220 -11.50 19.31 -11.22
N ILE A 221 -11.28 20.61 -11.05
CA ILE A 221 -12.31 21.63 -11.30
C ILE A 221 -12.40 21.95 -12.80
N ALA A 222 -13.62 21.82 -13.34
CA ALA A 222 -13.92 22.22 -14.73
C ALA A 222 -14.11 23.74 -14.85
N GLY A 223 -13.72 24.30 -16.00
CA GLY A 223 -13.95 25.73 -16.33
C GLY A 223 -13.00 26.72 -15.64
N LEU A 224 -12.01 26.23 -14.89
CA LEU A 224 -10.97 27.04 -14.29
C LEU A 224 -9.81 27.24 -15.27
N GLU A 225 -9.36 28.49 -15.45
CA GLU A 225 -8.13 28.82 -16.19
C GLU A 225 -6.93 28.34 -15.36
N LYS A 226 -6.18 27.37 -15.90
CA LYS A 226 -5.13 26.66 -15.18
C LYS A 226 -3.75 27.22 -15.50
N GLU A 227 -3.60 27.91 -16.63
CA GLU A 227 -2.35 28.46 -17.14
C GLU A 227 -1.68 29.42 -16.16
N ALA A 228 -2.47 30.22 -15.42
CA ALA A 228 -1.95 31.12 -14.39
C ALA A 228 -1.27 30.40 -13.21
N LEU A 229 -1.52 29.09 -13.04
CA LEU A 229 -0.95 28.27 -11.98
C LEU A 229 0.48 27.81 -12.30
N GLU A 230 0.83 27.62 -13.57
CA GLU A 230 2.16 27.15 -14.01
C GLU A 230 3.32 27.94 -13.38
N PRO A 231 3.40 29.29 -13.46
CA PRO A 231 4.49 30.04 -12.84
C PRO A 231 4.52 29.89 -11.31
N LYS A 232 3.36 29.73 -10.67
CA LYS A 232 3.24 29.55 -9.21
C LYS A 232 3.79 28.19 -8.78
N LEU A 233 3.40 27.11 -9.44
CA LEU A 233 3.93 25.77 -9.16
C LEU A 233 5.43 25.73 -9.41
N ASN A 234 5.91 26.32 -10.51
CA ASN A 234 7.35 26.41 -10.78
C ASN A 234 8.10 27.15 -9.68
N THR A 235 7.56 28.26 -9.18
CA THR A 235 8.15 29.02 -8.07
C THR A 235 8.21 28.18 -6.80
N ILE A 236 7.10 27.51 -6.47
CA ILE A 236 6.98 26.65 -5.29
C ILE A 236 7.95 25.46 -5.36
N LEU A 237 8.00 24.76 -6.50
CA LEU A 237 8.90 23.62 -6.68
C LEU A 237 10.36 24.05 -6.46
N ASN A 238 10.78 25.18 -7.04
CA ASN A 238 12.13 25.70 -6.85
C ASN A 238 12.42 26.08 -5.39
N HIS A 239 11.49 26.74 -4.70
CA HIS A 239 11.65 27.04 -3.27
C HIS A 239 11.78 25.79 -2.41
N ILE A 240 10.98 24.75 -2.68
CA ILE A 240 11.09 23.50 -1.94
C ILE A 240 12.47 22.88 -2.19
N LEU A 241 12.94 22.82 -3.44
CA LEU A 241 14.27 22.30 -3.80
C LEU A 241 15.40 23.03 -3.06
N ASP A 242 15.32 24.36 -2.94
CA ASP A 242 16.31 25.17 -2.21
C ASP A 242 16.40 24.79 -0.73
N SER A 243 15.28 24.38 -0.15
CA SER A 243 15.18 24.00 1.26
C SER A 243 15.39 22.50 1.55
N LEU A 244 15.46 21.62 0.53
CA LEU A 244 15.52 20.17 0.74
C LEU A 244 16.79 19.71 1.48
N ASN A 245 17.91 20.39 1.24
CA ASN A 245 19.18 20.09 1.89
C ASN A 245 19.25 20.59 3.35
N ALA A 246 18.28 21.39 3.80
CA ALA A 246 18.18 21.76 5.20
C ALA A 246 17.63 20.58 6.03
N ASN A 247 18.31 20.24 7.13
CA ASN A 247 18.04 19.05 7.94
C ASN A 247 16.71 19.06 8.74
N ASN A 248 15.78 19.97 8.43
CA ASN A 248 14.47 20.06 9.05
C ASN A 248 13.33 19.65 8.09
N ASN A 249 12.33 18.95 8.62
CA ASN A 249 11.06 18.65 7.95
C ASN A 249 11.17 18.01 6.55
N LEU A 250 12.20 17.20 6.29
CA LEU A 250 12.43 16.58 4.98
C LEU A 250 11.20 15.80 4.46
N ALA A 251 10.57 15.00 5.33
CA ALA A 251 9.39 14.21 4.96
C ALA A 251 8.20 15.10 4.51
N GLN A 252 7.98 16.21 5.23
CA GLN A 252 6.93 17.19 4.89
C GLN A 252 7.24 17.86 3.54
N LYS A 253 8.49 18.32 3.35
CA LYS A 253 8.94 18.96 2.11
C LYS A 253 8.81 18.04 0.91
N LEU A 254 9.21 16.77 1.04
CA LEU A 254 9.09 15.77 -0.04
C LEU A 254 7.62 15.41 -0.35
N THR A 255 6.78 15.31 0.69
CA THR A 255 5.34 15.09 0.52
C THR A 255 4.70 16.24 -0.26
N LEU A 256 5.03 17.49 0.11
CA LEU A 256 4.54 18.66 -0.58
C LEU A 256 5.09 18.78 -2.01
N TYR A 257 6.39 18.52 -2.19
CA TYR A 257 7.02 18.51 -3.51
C TYR A 257 6.32 17.52 -4.44
N SER A 258 6.04 16.31 -3.95
CA SER A 258 5.34 15.27 -4.70
C SER A 258 3.94 15.73 -5.14
N LEU A 259 3.15 16.33 -4.24
CA LEU A 259 1.84 16.89 -4.58
C LEU A 259 1.95 17.97 -5.66
N VAL A 260 2.86 18.92 -5.51
CA VAL A 260 3.01 20.06 -6.43
C VAL A 260 3.51 19.57 -7.80
N LEU A 261 4.46 18.64 -7.82
CA LEU A 261 4.99 18.03 -9.05
C LEU A 261 3.91 17.24 -9.78
N GLU A 262 3.19 16.39 -9.07
CA GLU A 262 2.09 15.60 -9.64
C GLU A 262 0.98 16.51 -10.18
N THR A 263 0.63 17.59 -9.46
CA THR A 263 -0.30 18.62 -9.93
C THR A 263 0.20 19.27 -11.22
N HIS A 264 1.49 19.65 -11.28
CA HIS A 264 2.10 20.25 -12.46
C HIS A 264 2.03 19.31 -13.68
N ILE A 265 2.39 18.04 -13.50
CA ILE A 265 2.39 17.02 -14.57
C ILE A 265 0.95 16.70 -15.02
N ASN A 266 0.02 16.51 -14.09
CA ASN A 266 -1.39 16.21 -14.39
C ASN A 266 -2.10 17.34 -15.15
N LEU A 267 -1.67 18.59 -14.92
CA LEU A 267 -2.10 19.76 -15.68
C LEU A 267 -1.37 19.93 -17.02
N LYS A 268 -0.46 19.04 -17.36
CA LYS A 268 0.31 19.01 -18.62
C LYS A 268 1.16 20.26 -18.85
N PHE A 269 1.57 20.93 -17.77
CA PHE A 269 2.54 22.01 -17.85
C PHE A 269 3.92 21.50 -18.25
N LYS A 270 4.69 22.33 -18.95
CA LYS A 270 5.96 21.88 -19.54
C LYS A 270 7.07 21.98 -18.51
N CYS A 271 7.70 20.85 -18.20
CA CYS A 271 8.93 20.85 -17.42
C CYS A 271 10.09 21.40 -18.27
N VAL A 272 10.59 22.58 -17.94
CA VAL A 272 11.74 23.18 -18.62
C VAL A 272 13.00 22.35 -18.33
N PRO A 273 13.87 22.06 -19.31
CA PRO A 273 15.04 21.21 -19.11
C PRO A 273 15.96 21.62 -17.94
N SER A 274 16.18 22.92 -17.74
CA SER A 274 16.98 23.43 -16.61
C SER A 274 16.36 23.11 -15.25
N PHE A 275 15.03 23.18 -15.14
CA PHE A 275 14.30 22.79 -13.93
C PHE A 275 14.40 21.28 -13.68
N VAL A 276 14.25 20.47 -14.73
CA VAL A 276 14.40 19.01 -14.64
C VAL A 276 15.79 18.64 -14.13
N GLN A 277 16.83 19.21 -14.75
CA GLN A 277 18.21 18.94 -14.36
C GLN A 277 18.45 19.28 -12.89
N ARG A 278 18.08 20.49 -12.46
CA ARG A 278 18.18 20.92 -11.06
C ARG A 278 17.42 20.00 -10.12
N SER A 279 16.18 19.63 -10.48
CA SER A 279 15.35 18.75 -9.66
C SER A 279 15.98 17.38 -9.47
N ILE A 280 16.53 16.80 -10.55
CA ILE A 280 17.26 15.53 -10.49
C ILE A 280 18.47 15.67 -9.58
N GLU A 281 19.30 16.69 -9.77
CA GLU A 281 20.50 16.92 -8.95
C GLU A 281 20.19 17.02 -7.45
N THR A 282 19.11 17.71 -7.08
CA THR A 282 18.69 17.87 -5.69
C THR A 282 18.00 16.62 -5.12
N LEU A 283 17.16 15.92 -5.89
CA LEU A 283 16.39 14.76 -5.39
C LEU A 283 17.22 13.49 -5.32
N LEU A 284 18.20 13.31 -6.21
CA LEU A 284 18.93 12.07 -6.39
C LEU A 284 19.65 11.58 -5.11
N PRO A 285 20.27 12.44 -4.27
CA PRO A 285 20.81 12.02 -2.96
C PRO A 285 19.74 11.43 -2.03
N HIS A 286 18.53 12.00 -2.04
CA HIS A 286 17.43 11.57 -1.18
C HIS A 286 16.69 10.33 -1.73
N ALA A 287 16.68 10.13 -3.04
CA ALA A 287 16.01 8.99 -3.70
C ALA A 287 16.57 7.63 -3.26
N THR A 288 17.78 7.59 -2.71
CA THR A 288 18.40 6.35 -2.20
C THR A 288 17.87 5.92 -0.83
N THR A 289 17.24 6.82 -0.09
CA THR A 289 16.81 6.59 1.31
C THR A 289 15.33 6.92 1.54
N ASN A 290 14.68 7.63 0.62
CA ASN A 290 13.30 8.06 0.74
C ASN A 290 12.47 7.70 -0.50
N LEU A 291 11.36 6.99 -0.28
CA LEU A 291 10.49 6.50 -1.35
C LEU A 291 9.78 7.64 -2.11
N GLN A 292 9.37 8.70 -1.44
CA GLN A 292 8.71 9.85 -2.09
C GLN A 292 9.69 10.61 -2.98
N ALA A 293 10.94 10.76 -2.57
CA ALA A 293 11.98 11.34 -3.42
C ALA A 293 12.23 10.49 -4.68
N LEU A 294 12.25 9.15 -4.54
CA LEU A 294 12.38 8.22 -5.66
C LEU A 294 11.16 8.27 -6.60
N GLY A 295 9.95 8.36 -6.06
CA GLY A 295 8.72 8.50 -6.84
C GLY A 295 8.64 9.83 -7.60
N ALA A 296 9.05 10.93 -6.98
CA ALA A 296 9.16 12.23 -7.64
C ALA A 296 10.22 12.22 -8.77
N LEU A 297 11.36 11.56 -8.53
CA LEU A 297 12.36 11.33 -9.56
C LEU A 297 11.79 10.52 -10.73
N ASP A 298 11.04 9.45 -10.45
CA ASP A 298 10.39 8.62 -11.47
C ASP A 298 9.41 9.42 -12.36
N GLN A 299 8.61 10.29 -11.74
CA GLN A 299 7.71 11.20 -12.45
C GLN A 299 8.49 12.17 -13.36
N LEU A 300 9.58 12.77 -12.87
CA LEU A 300 10.42 13.67 -13.65
C LEU A 300 11.08 12.98 -14.84
N LEU A 301 11.63 11.77 -14.63
CA LEU A 301 12.23 10.97 -15.69
C LEU A 301 11.19 10.62 -16.78
N SER A 302 9.96 10.31 -16.38
CA SER A 302 8.88 9.95 -17.29
C SER A 302 8.32 11.16 -18.05
N ALA A 303 8.29 12.33 -17.41
CA ALA A 303 7.87 13.58 -18.05
C ALA A 303 8.94 14.17 -18.99
N THR A 304 10.19 13.74 -18.87
CA THR A 304 11.32 14.28 -19.64
C THR A 304 11.65 13.39 -20.83
N PRO A 305 11.63 13.92 -22.07
CA PRO A 305 11.74 13.08 -23.25
C PRO A 305 13.17 12.62 -23.56
N LYS A 306 14.21 13.32 -23.12
CA LYS A 306 15.61 13.02 -23.51
C LYS A 306 16.58 13.32 -22.38
N PHE A 307 17.54 12.43 -22.20
CA PHE A 307 18.70 12.59 -21.31
C PHE A 307 19.99 12.39 -22.09
N THR A 308 21.07 13.03 -21.64
CA THR A 308 22.40 12.79 -22.19
C THR A 308 22.92 11.41 -21.75
N GLU A 309 23.88 10.83 -22.46
CA GLU A 309 24.48 9.54 -22.04
C GLU A 309 25.16 9.64 -20.67
N GLU A 310 25.76 10.80 -20.36
CA GLU A 310 26.39 11.09 -19.06
C GLU A 310 25.34 11.11 -17.94
N ASP A 311 24.19 11.76 -18.15
CA ASP A 311 23.08 11.74 -17.19
C ASP A 311 22.52 10.34 -17.00
N ILE A 312 22.35 9.58 -18.09
CA ILE A 312 21.88 8.19 -18.04
C ILE A 312 22.82 7.37 -17.15
N GLN A 313 24.13 7.47 -17.36
CA GLN A 313 25.10 6.75 -16.56
C GLN A 313 25.05 7.17 -15.09
N ARG A 314 25.15 8.47 -14.80
CA ARG A 314 25.18 9.03 -13.44
C ARG A 314 23.94 8.65 -12.62
N ILE A 315 22.75 8.76 -13.22
CA ILE A 315 21.50 8.42 -12.55
C ILE A 315 21.42 6.90 -12.34
N SER A 316 21.82 6.11 -13.34
CA SER A 316 21.81 4.64 -13.24
C SER A 316 22.71 4.12 -12.13
N GLU A 317 23.90 4.69 -11.95
CA GLU A 317 24.84 4.29 -10.90
C GLU A 317 24.25 4.40 -9.48
N LEU A 318 23.33 5.34 -9.26
CA LEU A 318 22.65 5.52 -7.97
C LEU A 318 21.36 4.72 -7.83
N LEU A 319 20.66 4.43 -8.94
CA LEU A 319 19.44 3.62 -8.92
C LEU A 319 19.71 2.11 -8.86
N VAL A 320 20.78 1.63 -9.49
CA VAL A 320 21.10 0.19 -9.58
C VAL A 320 21.26 -0.49 -8.22
N PRO A 321 21.92 0.11 -7.21
CA PRO A 321 21.96 -0.45 -5.85
C PRO A 321 20.59 -0.69 -5.23
N LEU A 322 19.58 0.12 -5.60
CA LEU A 322 18.21 0.02 -5.08
C LEU A 322 17.49 -1.25 -5.57
N LEU A 323 17.93 -1.85 -6.68
CA LEU A 323 17.41 -3.15 -7.16
C LEU A 323 17.68 -4.29 -6.18
N SER A 324 18.66 -4.15 -5.28
CA SER A 324 18.93 -5.11 -4.20
C SER A 324 18.28 -4.74 -2.86
N SER A 325 17.39 -3.73 -2.83
CA SER A 325 16.65 -3.35 -1.62
C SER A 325 15.73 -4.47 -1.15
N HIS A 326 15.48 -4.55 0.16
CA HIS A 326 14.48 -5.47 0.71
C HIS A 326 13.03 -5.03 0.41
N ALA A 327 12.80 -3.72 0.27
CA ALA A 327 11.49 -3.16 0.05
C ALA A 327 11.09 -3.29 -1.43
N HIS A 328 9.95 -3.92 -1.68
CA HIS A 328 9.43 -4.14 -3.03
C HIS A 328 9.21 -2.83 -3.79
N ASP A 329 8.55 -1.84 -3.17
CA ASP A 329 8.24 -0.56 -3.82
C ASP A 329 9.50 0.19 -4.28
N VAL A 330 10.60 0.09 -3.53
CA VAL A 330 11.90 0.67 -3.91
C VAL A 330 12.44 -0.01 -5.16
N ARG A 331 12.42 -1.35 -5.20
CA ARG A 331 12.90 -2.10 -6.37
C ARG A 331 12.04 -1.83 -7.59
N LEU A 332 10.72 -1.80 -7.42
CA LEU A 332 9.75 -1.53 -8.49
C LEU A 332 9.97 -0.14 -9.10
N LEU A 333 10.08 0.91 -8.27
CA LEU A 333 10.37 2.26 -8.75
C LEU A 333 11.75 2.35 -9.41
N ALA A 334 12.79 1.77 -8.80
CA ALA A 334 14.13 1.77 -9.38
C ALA A 334 14.15 1.08 -10.75
N ALA A 335 13.46 -0.05 -10.90
CA ALA A 335 13.34 -0.78 -12.16
C ALA A 335 12.61 0.05 -13.22
N HIS A 336 11.52 0.74 -12.85
CA HIS A 336 10.80 1.63 -13.76
C HIS A 336 11.64 2.84 -14.19
N CYS A 337 12.31 3.51 -13.25
CA CYS A 337 13.23 4.61 -13.53
C CYS A 337 14.30 4.18 -14.54
N LEU A 338 14.95 3.03 -14.30
CA LEU A 338 15.99 2.50 -15.19
C LEU A 338 15.44 2.15 -16.59
N GLN A 339 14.25 1.55 -16.67
CA GLN A 339 13.59 1.29 -17.95
C GLN A 339 13.28 2.60 -18.70
N THR A 340 12.74 3.59 -18.00
CA THR A 340 12.35 4.87 -18.59
C THR A 340 13.58 5.64 -19.08
N LEU A 341 14.64 5.67 -18.27
CA LEU A 341 15.91 6.32 -18.59
C LEU A 341 16.57 5.71 -19.85
N HIS A 342 16.46 4.39 -20.03
CA HIS A 342 17.03 3.67 -21.18
C HIS A 342 16.06 3.44 -22.33
N ARG A 343 14.87 4.06 -22.32
CA ARG A 343 13.83 3.85 -23.36
C ARG A 343 14.33 4.13 -24.79
N GLN A 344 15.31 5.02 -24.93
CA GLN A 344 15.91 5.41 -26.22
C GLN A 344 17.23 4.70 -26.52
N THR A 345 17.73 3.90 -25.58
CA THR A 345 18.96 3.13 -25.74
C THR A 345 18.74 2.02 -26.78
N LYS A 346 19.52 2.04 -27.86
CA LYS A 346 19.44 1.01 -28.92
C LYS A 346 20.12 -0.30 -28.53
N LEU A 347 21.06 -0.24 -27.60
CA LEU A 347 21.78 -1.39 -27.08
C LEU A 347 20.86 -2.28 -26.24
N ALA A 348 21.08 -3.59 -26.30
CA ALA A 348 20.30 -4.53 -25.50
C ALA A 348 20.57 -4.33 -24.01
N HIS A 349 19.51 -4.20 -23.21
CA HIS A 349 19.60 -3.97 -21.77
C HIS A 349 18.49 -4.71 -21.01
N PRO A 350 18.67 -5.02 -19.70
CA PRO A 350 17.75 -5.90 -18.98
C PRO A 350 16.53 -5.19 -18.34
N TYR A 351 16.51 -3.86 -18.30
CA TYR A 351 15.59 -3.10 -17.43
C TYR A 351 14.09 -3.33 -17.67
N LYS A 352 13.67 -3.60 -18.91
CA LYS A 352 12.27 -3.93 -19.20
C LYS A 352 11.84 -5.23 -18.51
N ILE A 353 12.74 -6.21 -18.40
CA ILE A 353 12.49 -7.47 -17.70
C ILE A 353 12.42 -7.22 -16.19
N PHE A 354 13.30 -6.36 -15.64
CA PHE A 354 13.28 -6.02 -14.22
C PHE A 354 11.93 -5.44 -13.81
N TYR A 355 11.46 -4.44 -14.55
CA TYR A 355 10.17 -3.82 -14.26
C TYR A 355 9.01 -4.81 -14.43
N ALA A 356 8.98 -5.57 -15.53
CA ALA A 356 7.93 -6.56 -15.78
C ALA A 356 7.87 -7.65 -14.70
N ALA A 357 9.01 -8.09 -14.18
CA ALA A 357 9.09 -9.08 -13.11
C ALA A 357 8.65 -8.52 -11.74
N GLU A 358 9.00 -7.27 -11.42
CA GLU A 358 8.56 -6.61 -10.17
C GLU A 358 7.06 -6.26 -10.22
N CYS A 359 6.47 -5.94 -11.37
CA CYS A 359 5.01 -5.73 -11.45
C CYS A 359 4.19 -6.95 -11.01
N ILE A 360 4.78 -8.14 -10.95
CA ILE A 360 4.11 -9.38 -10.55
C ILE A 360 4.40 -9.66 -9.07
N VAL A 361 3.45 -9.36 -8.19
CA VAL A 361 3.52 -9.83 -6.79
C VAL A 361 3.17 -11.33 -6.78
N PRO A 362 4.12 -12.22 -6.44
CA PRO A 362 3.94 -13.66 -6.63
C PRO A 362 2.94 -14.24 -5.62
N ASN A 363 1.97 -14.97 -6.15
CA ASN A 363 1.03 -15.84 -5.42
C ASN A 363 0.92 -17.20 -6.15
N VAL A 364 0.14 -18.13 -5.60
CA VAL A 364 0.02 -19.50 -6.12
C VAL A 364 -0.45 -19.56 -7.59
N HIS A 365 -1.17 -18.54 -8.06
CA HIS A 365 -1.72 -18.50 -9.41
C HIS A 365 -0.78 -17.84 -10.43
N ASN A 366 -0.10 -16.76 -10.06
CA ASN A 366 0.64 -15.91 -11.02
C ASN A 366 2.18 -16.06 -10.94
N TYR A 367 2.74 -16.76 -9.96
CA TYR A 367 4.21 -16.81 -9.79
C TYR A 367 4.96 -17.36 -11.01
N ARG A 368 4.32 -18.23 -11.80
CA ARG A 368 4.91 -18.78 -13.03
C ARG A 368 5.17 -17.69 -14.06
N GLU A 369 4.32 -16.66 -14.13
CA GLU A 369 4.51 -15.52 -15.03
C GLU A 369 5.76 -14.73 -14.64
N GLN A 370 6.00 -14.54 -13.34
CA GLN A 370 7.23 -13.92 -12.85
C GLN A 370 8.45 -14.74 -13.21
N LEU A 371 8.39 -16.07 -13.05
CA LEU A 371 9.48 -16.96 -13.45
C LEU A 371 9.79 -16.89 -14.94
N LEU A 372 8.78 -16.75 -15.81
CA LEU A 372 8.97 -16.57 -17.25
C LEU A 372 9.69 -15.26 -17.57
N GLN A 373 9.44 -14.18 -16.81
CA GLN A 373 10.23 -12.95 -16.95
C GLN A 373 11.68 -13.18 -16.53
N LEU A 374 11.91 -13.79 -15.36
CA LEU A 374 13.25 -14.05 -14.83
C LEU A 374 14.08 -15.00 -15.71
N GLN A 375 13.43 -15.96 -16.39
CA GLN A 375 14.10 -16.90 -17.30
C GLN A 375 14.78 -16.18 -18.48
N GLN A 376 14.29 -15.01 -18.90
CA GLN A 376 14.92 -14.21 -19.94
C GLN A 376 16.31 -13.67 -19.53
N LEU A 377 16.65 -13.73 -18.23
CA LEU A 377 17.95 -13.36 -17.68
C LEU A 377 18.93 -14.54 -17.61
N GLU A 378 18.61 -15.71 -18.16
CA GLU A 378 19.54 -16.84 -18.20
C GLU A 378 20.82 -16.51 -18.98
N THR A 379 21.97 -16.98 -18.51
CA THR A 379 23.27 -16.78 -19.18
C THR A 379 23.36 -17.47 -20.54
N ALA A 380 22.52 -18.48 -20.77
CA ALA A 380 22.38 -19.15 -22.08
C ALA A 380 21.43 -18.42 -23.04
N GLY A 381 20.63 -17.47 -22.54
CA GLY A 381 19.55 -16.79 -23.24
C GLY A 381 20.00 -15.74 -24.26
N GLU A 382 19.06 -15.28 -25.07
CA GLU A 382 19.32 -14.32 -26.16
C GLU A 382 19.81 -12.96 -25.64
N LEU A 383 19.18 -12.44 -24.58
CA LEU A 383 19.57 -11.17 -23.97
C LEU A 383 21.03 -11.21 -23.49
N TYR A 384 21.42 -12.29 -22.78
CA TYR A 384 22.79 -12.43 -22.30
C TYR A 384 23.78 -12.40 -23.47
N ARG A 385 23.53 -13.18 -24.54
CA ARG A 385 24.39 -13.19 -25.74
C ARG A 385 24.46 -11.84 -26.43
N ALA A 386 23.39 -11.04 -26.39
CA ALA A 386 23.38 -9.69 -26.95
C ALA A 386 24.21 -8.73 -26.10
N ILE A 387 24.11 -8.80 -24.77
CA ILE A 387 24.92 -8.01 -23.82
C ILE A 387 26.39 -8.42 -23.86
N ASP A 388 26.69 -9.72 -24.01
CA ASP A 388 28.06 -10.25 -24.01
C ASP A 388 28.91 -9.75 -25.18
N LYS A 389 28.27 -9.21 -26.23
CA LYS A 389 28.91 -8.60 -27.41
C LYS A 389 29.13 -7.08 -27.29
N GLN A 390 28.61 -6.45 -26.24
CA GLN A 390 28.57 -4.99 -26.10
C GLN A 390 29.64 -4.50 -25.12
N GLU A 391 30.85 -4.27 -25.61
CA GLU A 391 31.90 -3.61 -24.82
C GLU A 391 31.76 -2.07 -24.89
N PRO A 392 31.84 -1.33 -23.76
CA PRO A 392 32.15 -1.77 -22.39
C PRO A 392 30.93 -2.11 -21.49
N GLN A 393 29.69 -2.04 -22.00
CA GLN A 393 28.47 -2.21 -21.19
C GLN A 393 28.22 -3.63 -20.66
N ARG A 394 28.92 -4.62 -21.23
CA ARG A 394 28.83 -6.04 -20.89
C ARG A 394 28.87 -6.30 -19.40
N ASP A 395 29.94 -5.89 -18.73
CA ASP A 395 30.14 -6.20 -17.31
C ASP A 395 29.23 -5.35 -16.41
N ILE A 396 28.90 -4.13 -16.86
CA ILE A 396 27.95 -3.24 -16.20
C ILE A 396 26.58 -3.92 -16.10
N TYR A 397 26.00 -4.38 -17.21
CA TYR A 397 24.67 -5.00 -17.18
C TYR A 397 24.65 -6.34 -16.46
N LYS A 398 25.73 -7.14 -16.50
CA LYS A 398 25.84 -8.35 -15.67
C LYS A 398 25.77 -8.04 -14.17
N ARG A 399 26.46 -6.98 -13.71
CA ARG A 399 26.36 -6.49 -12.32
C ARG A 399 24.93 -6.04 -11.96
N HIS A 400 24.23 -5.38 -12.89
CA HIS A 400 22.86 -4.92 -12.67
C HIS A 400 21.89 -6.10 -12.52
N ILE A 401 22.03 -7.13 -13.37
CA ILE A 401 21.25 -8.36 -13.28
C ILE A 401 21.50 -9.08 -11.96
N LEU A 402 22.76 -9.20 -11.52
CA LEU A 402 23.08 -9.82 -10.25
C LEU A 402 22.40 -9.10 -9.06
N ARG A 403 22.45 -7.76 -9.02
CA ARG A 403 21.77 -6.97 -7.96
C ARG A 403 20.26 -7.20 -7.96
N PHE A 404 19.66 -7.20 -9.14
CA PHE A 404 18.23 -7.47 -9.29
C PHE A 404 17.85 -8.87 -8.78
N LEU A 405 18.57 -9.92 -9.22
CA LEU A 405 18.33 -11.30 -8.78
C LEU A 405 18.49 -11.46 -7.26
N LEU A 406 19.47 -10.78 -6.65
CA LEU A 406 19.64 -10.78 -5.20
C LEU A 406 18.47 -10.08 -4.50
N GLY A 407 17.96 -8.98 -5.07
CA GLY A 407 16.73 -8.34 -4.61
C GLY A 407 15.51 -9.27 -4.66
N MET A 408 15.40 -10.11 -5.70
CA MET A 408 14.28 -11.06 -5.85
C MET A 408 14.20 -12.08 -4.70
N LEU A 409 15.31 -12.40 -4.03
CA LEU A 409 15.32 -13.34 -2.90
C LEU A 409 14.58 -12.79 -1.66
N TYR A 410 14.33 -11.48 -1.57
CA TYR A 410 13.52 -10.90 -0.49
C TYR A 410 12.02 -11.17 -0.62
N HIS A 411 11.53 -11.64 -1.77
CA HIS A 411 10.14 -12.07 -1.89
C HIS A 411 9.88 -13.24 -0.94
N ASN A 412 8.84 -13.17 -0.12
CA ASN A 412 8.50 -14.26 0.80
C ASN A 412 7.73 -15.39 0.08
N PHE A 413 8.29 -15.92 -1.01
CA PHE A 413 7.64 -16.93 -1.84
C PHE A 413 8.63 -18.00 -2.31
N LYS A 414 8.58 -19.17 -1.65
CA LYS A 414 9.56 -20.27 -1.80
C LYS A 414 9.74 -20.75 -3.24
N PHE A 415 8.69 -20.74 -4.05
CA PHE A 415 8.75 -21.22 -5.44
C PHE A 415 9.59 -20.32 -6.36
N VAL A 416 9.86 -19.07 -5.96
CA VAL A 416 10.74 -18.15 -6.71
C VAL A 416 12.21 -18.31 -6.31
N TRP A 417 12.49 -18.72 -5.07
CA TRP A 417 13.86 -18.80 -4.55
C TRP A 417 14.75 -19.77 -5.32
N GLU A 418 14.32 -21.02 -5.52
CA GLU A 418 15.16 -22.03 -6.18
C GLU A 418 15.54 -21.63 -7.62
N PRO A 419 14.61 -21.19 -8.49
CA PRO A 419 14.96 -20.67 -9.80
C PRO A 419 15.91 -19.47 -9.77
N VAL A 420 15.67 -18.48 -8.89
CA VAL A 420 16.52 -17.28 -8.78
C VAL A 420 17.93 -17.64 -8.32
N LEU A 421 18.06 -18.55 -7.35
CA LEU A 421 19.35 -18.99 -6.86
C LEU A 421 20.18 -19.71 -7.95
N LYS A 422 19.54 -20.49 -8.82
CA LYS A 422 20.20 -21.11 -9.98
C LYS A 422 20.67 -20.07 -11.00
N LEU A 423 19.90 -19.00 -11.21
CA LEU A 423 20.35 -17.88 -12.03
C LEU A 423 21.60 -17.24 -11.42
N ILE A 424 21.59 -16.92 -10.12
CA ILE A 424 22.74 -16.35 -9.41
C ILE A 424 23.99 -17.25 -9.55
N GLU A 425 23.82 -18.56 -9.40
CA GLU A 425 24.89 -19.55 -9.60
C GLU A 425 25.49 -19.47 -11.01
N SER A 426 24.66 -19.39 -12.05
CA SER A 426 25.15 -19.29 -13.43
C SER A 426 25.90 -17.97 -13.68
N TYR A 427 25.50 -16.86 -13.05
CA TYR A 427 26.23 -15.60 -13.09
C TYR A 427 27.56 -15.65 -12.32
N ALA A 428 27.65 -16.40 -11.21
CA ALA A 428 28.91 -16.61 -10.50
C ALA A 428 29.97 -17.28 -11.38
N GLN A 429 29.55 -18.17 -12.27
CA GLN A 429 30.44 -18.84 -13.22
C GLN A 429 30.79 -17.97 -14.44
N ALA A 430 29.90 -17.03 -14.81
CA ALA A 430 30.02 -16.27 -16.05
C ALA A 430 30.61 -14.86 -15.89
N MET A 431 30.75 -14.37 -14.66
CA MET A 431 31.33 -13.06 -14.32
C MET A 431 32.76 -13.19 -13.79
N SER A 432 33.51 -12.08 -13.75
CA SER A 432 34.79 -12.03 -13.05
C SER A 432 34.58 -12.24 -11.54
N VAL A 433 35.56 -12.88 -10.88
CA VAL A 433 35.54 -13.09 -9.41
C VAL A 433 35.45 -11.76 -8.68
N ALA A 434 36.12 -10.71 -9.17
CA ALA A 434 36.10 -9.40 -8.54
C ALA A 434 34.71 -8.75 -8.59
N ASP A 435 34.07 -8.73 -9.75
CA ASP A 435 32.76 -8.08 -9.95
C ASP A 435 31.63 -8.80 -9.21
N PHE A 436 31.58 -10.13 -9.33
CA PHE A 436 30.54 -10.91 -8.66
C PHE A 436 30.69 -10.81 -7.14
N TRP A 437 31.92 -11.05 -6.63
CA TRP A 437 32.15 -11.10 -5.20
C TRP A 437 31.92 -9.74 -4.53
N ALA A 438 32.28 -8.63 -5.18
CA ALA A 438 32.07 -7.30 -4.62
C ALA A 438 30.59 -7.07 -4.24
N ILE A 439 29.66 -7.48 -5.11
CA ILE A 439 28.22 -7.32 -4.89
C ILE A 439 27.71 -8.35 -3.88
N TYR A 440 28.09 -9.61 -4.06
CA TYR A 440 27.59 -10.70 -3.22
C TYR A 440 28.05 -10.58 -1.77
N HIS A 441 29.34 -10.26 -1.56
CA HIS A 441 29.92 -10.02 -0.25
C HIS A 441 29.33 -8.77 0.42
N GLN A 442 29.09 -7.70 -0.33
CA GLN A 442 28.42 -6.49 0.19
C GLN A 442 27.08 -6.86 0.84
N LEU A 443 26.23 -7.64 0.17
CA LEU A 443 24.93 -8.03 0.73
C LEU A 443 25.04 -9.01 1.90
N LEU A 444 26.00 -9.95 1.84
CA LEU A 444 26.29 -10.84 2.98
C LEU A 444 26.63 -10.03 4.24
N GLN A 445 27.55 -9.08 4.11
CA GLN A 445 28.00 -8.24 5.22
C GLN A 445 26.87 -7.33 5.72
N GLN A 446 26.18 -6.61 4.83
CA GLN A 446 25.06 -5.74 5.19
C GLN A 446 23.95 -6.52 5.93
N THR A 447 23.65 -7.74 5.49
CA THR A 447 22.66 -8.59 6.17
C THR A 447 23.17 -9.00 7.55
N ALA A 448 24.45 -9.37 7.69
CA ALA A 448 25.04 -9.76 8.97
C ALA A 448 25.07 -8.59 9.98
N ASP A 449 25.39 -7.38 9.52
CA ASP A 449 25.42 -6.16 10.34
C ASP A 449 24.02 -5.71 10.77
N SER A 450 22.99 -6.03 9.99
CA SER A 450 21.60 -5.66 10.27
C SER A 450 20.90 -6.59 11.27
N ILE A 451 21.45 -7.78 11.51
CA ILE A 451 20.87 -8.77 12.45
C ILE A 451 21.17 -8.31 13.88
N ASP A 452 20.11 -8.02 14.65
CA ASP A 452 20.24 -7.65 16.06
C ASP A 452 20.09 -8.89 16.95
N TYR A 453 21.20 -9.36 17.52
CA TYR A 453 21.20 -10.56 18.38
C TYR A 453 20.64 -10.31 19.79
N THR A 454 20.29 -9.06 20.14
CA THR A 454 19.72 -8.70 21.45
C THR A 454 18.19 -8.78 21.49
N VAL A 455 17.53 -8.71 20.33
CA VAL A 455 16.07 -8.74 20.21
C VAL A 455 15.56 -10.18 20.33
N THR A 456 14.57 -10.40 21.20
CA THR A 456 13.89 -11.70 21.33
C THR A 456 12.75 -11.82 20.32
N ALA A 457 12.41 -13.06 19.90
CA ALA A 457 11.33 -13.31 18.94
C ALA A 457 9.95 -12.73 19.35
N ALA A 458 9.72 -12.47 20.64
CA ALA A 458 8.51 -11.83 21.16
C ALA A 458 8.51 -10.30 21.04
N GLN A 459 9.66 -9.67 20.83
CA GLN A 459 9.82 -8.23 20.58
C GLN A 459 9.84 -7.89 19.08
N ASP A 460 10.09 -8.88 18.21
CA ASP A 460 10.09 -8.78 16.75
C ASP A 460 8.71 -8.64 16.10
N THR A 461 7.64 -8.88 16.86
CA THR A 461 6.26 -8.80 16.34
C THR A 461 5.82 -7.38 16.01
N THR A 462 6.63 -6.36 16.30
CA THR A 462 6.41 -4.97 15.85
C THR A 462 7.01 -4.71 14.47
N ALA A 463 6.92 -5.68 13.57
CA ALA A 463 7.04 -5.47 12.14
C ALA A 463 5.88 -4.59 11.69
N ALA A 464 5.94 -3.30 12.02
CA ALA A 464 4.90 -2.35 11.72
C ALA A 464 4.62 -2.43 10.22
N ALA A 465 3.34 -2.51 9.88
CA ALA A 465 2.85 -2.13 8.57
C ALA A 465 3.48 -0.78 8.17
N VAL A 466 3.38 -0.36 6.90
CA VAL A 466 3.74 1.01 6.52
C VAL A 466 2.97 1.96 7.44
N GLU A 467 3.64 2.45 8.48
CA GLU A 467 3.04 3.37 9.43
C GLU A 467 3.19 4.74 8.80
N ASN A 468 2.05 5.36 8.52
CA ASN A 468 2.00 6.76 8.15
C ASN A 468 2.67 7.53 9.28
N VAL A 469 3.84 8.09 9.01
CA VAL A 469 4.52 8.88 10.02
C VAL A 469 4.04 10.31 9.91
N PRO A 470 3.52 10.87 11.02
CA PRO A 470 3.03 12.23 11.00
C PRO A 470 4.21 13.15 10.66
N CYS A 471 4.12 13.78 9.48
CA CYS A 471 5.08 14.78 9.02
C CYS A 471 4.49 16.19 9.08
N TRP A 472 3.19 16.30 9.38
CA TRP A 472 2.47 17.53 9.60
C TRP A 472 2.08 17.68 11.08
N ARG A 473 1.99 18.90 11.58
CA ARG A 473 1.25 19.28 12.81
C ARG A 473 -0.26 19.10 12.62
N SER A 474 -0.75 19.30 11.40
CA SER A 474 -2.16 19.12 11.05
C SER A 474 -2.55 17.63 10.92
N ALA A 475 -3.45 17.14 11.77
CA ALA A 475 -3.99 15.78 11.68
C ALA A 475 -4.67 15.51 10.32
N ILE A 476 -5.37 16.52 9.78
CA ILE A 476 -6.03 16.45 8.46
C ILE A 476 -4.99 16.22 7.36
N LEU A 477 -3.87 16.94 7.39
CA LEU A 477 -2.85 16.79 6.34
C LEU A 477 -2.10 15.46 6.47
N ASN A 478 -1.90 14.95 7.68
CA ASN A 478 -1.36 13.59 7.87
C ASN A 478 -2.31 12.50 7.35
N GLU A 479 -3.63 12.74 7.37
CA GLU A 479 -4.60 11.82 6.79
C GLU A 479 -4.61 11.89 5.25
N LEU A 480 -4.58 13.10 4.68
CA LEU A 480 -4.68 13.31 3.23
C LEU A 480 -3.37 13.09 2.48
N LEU A 481 -2.24 13.41 3.12
CA LEU A 481 -0.90 13.46 2.55
C LEU A 481 0.12 12.91 3.56
N PRO A 482 0.03 11.61 3.92
CA PRO A 482 0.99 11.01 4.83
C PRO A 482 2.40 10.94 4.22
N ALA A 483 3.42 11.04 5.07
CA ALA A 483 4.77 10.64 4.67
C ALA A 483 4.86 9.11 4.61
N VAL A 484 5.51 8.60 3.56
CA VAL A 484 5.70 7.16 3.38
C VAL A 484 7.00 6.73 4.03
N GLN A 485 6.92 5.74 4.92
CA GLN A 485 8.09 5.08 5.49
C GLN A 485 8.31 3.71 4.89
N LEU A 486 9.58 3.38 4.69
CA LEU A 486 9.99 2.05 4.25
C LEU A 486 9.74 1.04 5.37
N PRO A 487 9.13 -0.12 5.06
CA PRO A 487 8.89 -1.14 6.07
C PRO A 487 10.24 -1.64 6.60
N LYS A 488 10.41 -1.64 7.92
CA LYS A 488 11.60 -2.24 8.53
C LYS A 488 11.59 -3.74 8.33
N GLN A 489 12.77 -4.32 8.09
CA GLN A 489 12.90 -5.77 8.04
C GLN A 489 12.75 -6.34 9.44
N THR A 490 12.01 -7.43 9.55
CA THR A 490 12.00 -8.26 10.76
C THR A 490 13.29 -9.04 10.87
N GLN A 491 13.66 -9.42 12.09
CA GLN A 491 14.77 -10.34 12.30
C GLN A 491 14.58 -11.64 11.52
N GLN A 492 13.35 -12.17 11.48
CA GLN A 492 13.07 -13.41 10.74
C GLN A 492 13.33 -13.24 9.23
N GLN A 493 12.97 -12.10 8.65
CA GLN A 493 13.27 -11.79 7.24
C GLN A 493 14.78 -11.70 6.99
N LEU A 494 15.53 -11.04 7.89
CA LEU A 494 16.99 -10.93 7.80
C LEU A 494 17.66 -12.32 7.88
N LEU A 495 17.25 -13.14 8.84
CA LEU A 495 17.77 -14.50 9.02
C LEU A 495 17.45 -15.39 7.80
N ASN A 496 16.22 -15.31 7.29
CA ASN A 496 15.81 -16.05 6.09
C ASN A 496 16.66 -15.65 4.87
N TYR A 497 16.84 -14.34 4.65
CA TYR A 497 17.63 -13.84 3.54
C TYR A 497 19.11 -14.27 3.65
N ARG A 498 19.70 -14.14 4.85
CA ARG A 498 21.06 -14.65 5.13
C ARG A 498 21.18 -16.13 4.78
N ASN A 499 20.22 -16.95 5.18
CA ASN A 499 20.23 -18.39 4.89
C ASN A 499 20.18 -18.68 3.39
N LEU A 500 19.38 -17.93 2.61
CA LEU A 500 19.33 -18.07 1.15
C LEU A 500 20.67 -17.75 0.49
N LEU A 501 21.37 -16.71 0.96
CA LEU A 501 22.72 -16.41 0.49
C LEU A 501 23.68 -17.56 0.84
N TRP A 502 23.72 -17.98 2.11
CA TRP A 502 24.64 -19.03 2.55
C TRP A 502 24.42 -20.37 1.82
N LEU A 503 23.16 -20.71 1.53
CA LEU A 503 22.77 -21.95 0.86
C LEU A 503 23.50 -22.16 -0.48
N ARG A 504 23.85 -21.08 -1.20
CA ARG A 504 24.50 -21.19 -2.53
C ARG A 504 26.00 -21.05 -2.54
N LEU A 505 26.63 -20.63 -1.45
CA LEU A 505 28.08 -20.50 -1.37
C LEU A 505 28.86 -21.75 -1.86
N PRO A 506 28.46 -22.99 -1.52
CA PRO A 506 29.18 -24.18 -2.00
C PRO A 506 29.19 -24.33 -3.52
N GLN A 507 28.15 -23.84 -4.21
CA GLN A 507 28.01 -23.97 -5.66
C GLN A 507 28.88 -22.96 -6.45
N PHE A 508 29.46 -21.97 -5.78
CA PHE A 508 30.40 -21.03 -6.41
C PHE A 508 31.81 -21.63 -6.55
N GLY A 509 32.04 -22.86 -6.06
CA GLY A 509 33.26 -23.63 -6.30
C GLY A 509 34.53 -22.91 -5.89
N GLN A 510 35.47 -22.74 -6.83
CA GLN A 510 36.77 -22.12 -6.57
C GLN A 510 36.66 -20.68 -6.06
N MET A 511 35.61 -19.95 -6.44
CA MET A 511 35.41 -18.57 -5.99
C MET A 511 35.27 -18.50 -4.45
N ALA A 512 34.45 -19.38 -3.88
CA ALA A 512 34.26 -19.45 -2.42
C ALA A 512 35.57 -19.80 -1.69
N GLN A 513 36.41 -20.65 -2.28
CA GLN A 513 37.72 -20.99 -1.73
C GLN A 513 38.68 -19.79 -1.74
N GLN A 514 38.75 -19.04 -2.84
CA GLN A 514 39.59 -17.84 -2.96
C GLN A 514 39.17 -16.74 -1.97
N LYS A 515 37.88 -16.67 -1.64
CA LYS A 515 37.30 -15.67 -0.74
C LYS A 515 37.03 -16.21 0.67
N ASN A 516 37.63 -17.35 1.02
CA ASN A 516 37.44 -18.01 2.30
C ASN A 516 37.73 -17.10 3.50
N ARG A 517 38.72 -16.20 3.41
CA ARG A 517 39.03 -15.25 4.48
C ARG A 517 37.81 -14.40 4.87
N ASP A 518 37.08 -13.90 3.88
CA ASP A 518 35.92 -13.05 4.09
C ASP A 518 34.76 -13.87 4.71
N LEU A 519 34.57 -15.10 4.22
CA LEU A 519 33.55 -16.04 4.72
C LEU A 519 33.80 -16.51 6.16
N VAL A 520 35.05 -16.76 6.53
CA VAL A 520 35.43 -17.21 7.88
C VAL A 520 35.05 -16.14 8.92
N GLY A 521 35.18 -14.85 8.58
CA GLY A 521 34.74 -13.77 9.47
C GLY A 521 33.25 -13.85 9.82
N LEU A 522 32.40 -13.94 8.79
CA LEU A 522 30.95 -14.09 8.94
C LEU A 522 30.57 -15.38 9.67
N PHE A 523 31.27 -16.48 9.39
CA PHE A 523 31.07 -17.75 10.08
C PHE A 523 31.38 -17.67 11.57
N LEU A 524 32.51 -17.06 11.96
CA LEU A 524 32.88 -16.91 13.35
C LEU A 524 31.91 -15.99 14.12
N GLN A 525 31.41 -14.94 13.47
CA GLN A 525 30.34 -14.10 14.03
C GLN A 525 29.09 -14.94 14.33
N PHE A 526 28.61 -15.73 13.36
CA PHE A 526 27.50 -16.67 13.58
C PHE A 526 27.77 -17.64 14.73
N VAL A 527 28.99 -18.20 14.82
CA VAL A 527 29.34 -19.15 15.88
C VAL A 527 29.25 -18.49 17.26
N ASN A 528 29.75 -17.26 17.39
CA ASN A 528 29.76 -16.53 18.66
C ASN A 528 28.36 -16.05 19.06
N GLU A 529 27.70 -15.32 18.16
CA GLU A 529 26.48 -14.57 18.46
C GLU A 529 25.22 -15.45 18.42
N GLU A 530 25.21 -16.52 17.62
CA GLU A 530 24.02 -17.35 17.42
C GLU A 530 24.21 -18.78 17.92
N TYR A 531 25.26 -19.47 17.45
CA TYR A 531 25.45 -20.89 17.77
C TYR A 531 25.75 -21.08 19.25
N ARG A 532 26.83 -20.49 19.79
CA ARG A 532 27.22 -20.62 21.21
C ARG A 532 26.15 -20.06 22.13
N ALA A 533 25.65 -18.85 21.85
CA ALA A 533 24.63 -18.19 22.66
C ALA A 533 23.31 -18.99 22.77
N ARG A 534 22.91 -19.72 21.71
CA ARG A 534 21.69 -20.57 21.74
C ARG A 534 21.95 -21.98 22.26
N LEU A 535 23.11 -22.56 21.97
CA LEU A 535 23.48 -23.91 22.43
C LEU A 535 23.69 -23.92 23.95
N GLU A 536 24.43 -22.96 24.51
CA GLU A 536 24.64 -22.85 25.96
C GLU A 536 23.32 -22.61 26.73
N ARG A 537 22.37 -21.87 26.15
CA ARG A 537 21.04 -21.69 26.74
C ARG A 537 20.20 -22.97 26.70
N ARG A 538 20.15 -23.71 25.59
CA ARG A 538 19.30 -24.91 25.47
C ARG A 538 19.88 -26.18 26.10
N GLU A 539 21.19 -26.37 26.07
CA GLU A 539 21.81 -27.59 26.60
C GLU A 539 21.91 -27.58 28.13
N LEU A 540 21.94 -26.39 28.75
CA LEU A 540 22.06 -26.22 30.20
C LEU A 540 20.78 -25.71 30.89
N THR A 541 19.73 -25.36 30.14
CA THR A 541 18.44 -24.95 30.74
C THR A 541 17.25 -25.58 30.02
N TRP A 542 16.29 -26.04 30.81
CA TRP A 542 15.02 -26.59 30.33
C TRP A 542 13.95 -25.49 30.38
N ASP A 543 13.51 -25.03 29.21
CA ASP A 543 12.42 -24.04 29.10
C ASP A 543 11.05 -24.74 29.15
N LEU A 544 10.41 -24.72 30.33
CA LEU A 544 9.10 -25.33 30.58
C LEU A 544 7.95 -24.66 29.81
N THR A 545 8.16 -23.48 29.22
CA THR A 545 7.13 -22.76 28.45
C THR A 545 7.01 -23.23 27.00
N GLN A 546 8.06 -23.84 26.43
CA GLN A 546 8.04 -24.41 25.08
C GLN A 546 7.15 -25.66 24.96
N LEU A 547 6.90 -26.37 26.07
CA LEU A 547 5.93 -27.47 26.13
C LEU A 547 4.49 -26.98 25.91
N ALA A 548 4.16 -25.78 26.39
CA ALA A 548 2.84 -25.18 26.19
C ALA A 548 2.67 -24.67 24.74
N ALA A 549 3.71 -24.07 24.16
CA ALA A 549 3.68 -23.59 22.77
C ALA A 549 3.65 -24.74 21.74
N GLY A 550 4.42 -25.81 21.97
CA GLY A 550 4.41 -27.00 21.12
C GLY A 550 3.07 -27.75 21.13
N GLN A 551 2.35 -27.74 22.25
CA GLN A 551 0.98 -28.27 22.33
C GLN A 551 -0.01 -27.39 21.56
N ALA A 552 0.13 -26.06 21.59
CA ALA A 552 -0.71 -25.14 20.82
C ALA A 552 -0.47 -25.24 19.30
N GLN A 553 0.79 -25.42 18.87
CA GLN A 553 1.13 -25.60 17.44
C GLN A 553 0.73 -26.98 16.90
N ALA A 554 0.77 -28.03 17.71
CA ALA A 554 0.23 -29.34 17.34
C ALA A 554 -1.30 -29.30 17.18
N GLN A 555 -2.00 -28.54 18.04
CA GLN A 555 -3.45 -28.33 17.95
C GLN A 555 -3.85 -27.48 16.72
N LEU A 556 -3.03 -26.51 16.32
CA LEU A 556 -3.26 -25.70 15.10
C LEU A 556 -3.02 -26.51 13.82
N ALA A 557 -2.01 -27.39 13.80
CA ALA A 557 -1.73 -28.27 12.65
C ALA A 557 -2.81 -29.36 12.48
N GLU A 558 -3.40 -29.86 13.57
CA GLU A 558 -4.56 -30.78 13.50
C GLU A 558 -5.83 -30.06 13.02
N ALA A 559 -6.02 -28.77 13.33
CA ALA A 559 -7.14 -27.98 12.84
C ALA A 559 -7.06 -27.68 11.32
N GLU A 560 -5.86 -27.45 10.78
CA GLU A 560 -5.67 -27.24 9.32
C GLU A 560 -5.94 -28.52 8.50
N THR A 561 -5.83 -29.71 9.09
CA THR A 561 -6.15 -30.98 8.40
C THR A 561 -7.63 -31.36 8.41
N LEU A 562 -8.47 -30.67 9.20
CA LEU A 562 -9.90 -30.99 9.35
C LEU A 562 -10.83 -30.10 8.50
N ASP A 563 -10.30 -29.06 7.85
CA ASP A 563 -11.10 -28.08 7.10
C ASP A 563 -11.08 -28.30 5.57
N SER A 564 -10.60 -29.45 5.09
CA SER A 564 -10.58 -29.78 3.64
C SER A 564 -11.64 -30.78 3.17
N ASP A 565 -12.37 -31.45 4.06
CA ASP A 565 -13.26 -32.57 3.69
C ASP A 565 -14.69 -32.38 4.21
N ALA A 566 -15.30 -31.22 3.91
CA ALA A 566 -16.73 -31.02 4.13
C ALA A 566 -17.37 -30.10 3.08
N GLU A 567 -17.63 -30.62 1.88
CA GLU A 567 -18.82 -30.25 1.11
C GLU A 567 -19.48 -31.51 0.53
N ASP A 568 -20.76 -31.67 0.90
CA ASP A 568 -21.74 -32.65 0.43
C ASP A 568 -21.90 -32.64 -1.09
N ASP A 569 -22.14 -33.81 -1.67
CA ASP A 569 -22.96 -33.93 -2.87
C ASP A 569 -23.91 -35.12 -2.67
N ASP A 570 -25.15 -34.79 -2.29
CA ASP A 570 -26.30 -35.68 -2.21
C ASP A 570 -27.00 -35.61 -3.57
N ASP A 571 -26.91 -36.65 -4.40
CA ASP A 571 -28.05 -37.02 -5.25
C ASP A 571 -28.05 -38.51 -5.66
N ASP A 572 -29.25 -39.06 -5.58
CA ASP A 572 -29.58 -40.48 -5.47
C ASP A 572 -30.00 -41.05 -6.85
N LYS A 573 -29.44 -42.21 -7.25
CA LYS A 573 -30.19 -43.38 -7.79
C LYS A 573 -29.32 -44.50 -8.38
N GLN A 574 -29.35 -45.63 -7.67
CA GLN A 574 -29.55 -47.03 -8.13
C GLN A 574 -28.81 -47.54 -9.39
N THR A 575 -27.87 -48.47 -9.20
CA THR A 575 -28.13 -49.92 -9.46
C THR A 575 -27.01 -50.84 -8.96
N GLU A 576 -27.41 -51.76 -8.09
CA GLU A 576 -26.97 -53.15 -7.84
C GLU A 576 -25.53 -53.66 -8.10
N ARG A 577 -25.03 -54.34 -7.04
CA ARG A 577 -24.34 -55.65 -7.01
C ARG A 577 -22.81 -55.71 -7.10
N SER A 578 -22.15 -55.85 -5.94
CA SER A 578 -21.74 -57.17 -5.37
C SER A 578 -20.45 -57.16 -4.55
N ARG A 579 -20.59 -57.63 -3.29
CA ARG A 579 -19.70 -58.53 -2.53
C ARG A 579 -18.43 -57.99 -1.82
N LYS A 580 -18.51 -58.10 -0.47
CA LYS A 580 -17.57 -58.74 0.50
C LYS A 580 -16.12 -58.20 0.49
N THR A 581 -15.43 -57.84 1.57
CA THR A 581 -15.37 -58.26 2.99
C THR A 581 -14.28 -57.36 3.58
N GLY A 582 -14.44 -56.69 4.72
CA GLY A 582 -14.08 -57.24 6.04
C GLY A 582 -12.64 -56.95 6.48
N ARG A 583 -12.52 -56.22 7.60
CA ARG A 583 -11.51 -56.28 8.70
C ARG A 583 -10.35 -55.28 8.77
N ARG A 584 -10.50 -54.42 9.80
CA ARG A 584 -9.68 -54.26 11.03
C ARG A 584 -8.23 -53.81 10.86
N GLY A 585 -7.96 -52.63 11.41
CA GLY A 585 -6.63 -52.22 11.83
C GLY A 585 -6.10 -52.97 13.04
N LYS A 586 -4.78 -52.82 13.27
CA LYS A 586 -4.18 -52.75 14.59
C LYS A 586 -2.76 -52.20 14.53
N GLN A 587 -2.54 -51.15 15.32
CA GLN A 587 -1.25 -50.63 15.77
C GLN A 587 -0.42 -51.69 16.52
N ARG A 588 0.91 -51.52 16.47
CA ARG A 588 1.90 -51.78 17.55
C ARG A 588 3.24 -51.18 17.06
N LYS A 589 3.85 -50.13 17.66
CA LYS A 589 4.49 -50.04 19.00
C LYS A 589 5.25 -51.34 19.32
N GLU A 590 6.55 -51.39 19.52
CA GLU A 590 7.40 -50.48 20.28
C GLU A 590 8.89 -50.86 20.12
N GLN A 591 9.74 -49.85 20.28
CA GLN A 591 10.98 -49.82 21.05
C GLN A 591 12.19 -50.72 20.71
N GLN A 592 13.28 -49.94 20.55
CA GLN A 592 14.58 -50.06 21.22
C GLN A 592 15.52 -51.19 20.81
N GLY A 593 16.69 -50.74 20.32
CA GLY A 593 17.88 -50.90 21.16
C GLY A 593 19.08 -51.58 20.51
N PHE A 594 20.18 -50.83 20.53
CA PHE A 594 21.58 -51.29 20.55
C PHE A 594 22.25 -51.78 19.26
N ILE A 595 23.09 -50.89 18.71
CA ILE A 595 24.56 -50.99 18.64
C ILE A 595 25.13 -52.42 18.46
N ALA A 596 25.82 -52.65 17.35
CA ALA A 596 27.24 -53.02 17.36
C ALA A 596 27.88 -52.94 15.97
N LYS A 597 28.97 -52.17 15.95
CA LYS A 597 30.16 -52.20 15.09
C LYS A 597 30.36 -53.47 14.25
N SER A 598 30.76 -53.26 12.99
CA SER A 598 32.17 -53.44 12.62
C SER A 598 32.57 -52.49 11.51
#